data_AF-A0A4V6HS50-F1
#
_entry.id   AF-A0A4V6HS50-F1
#
_cell.length_a   1.000
_cell.length_b   1.000
_cell.length_c   1.000
_cell.angle_alpha   90.00
_cell.angle_beta   90.00
_cell.angle_gamma   90.00
#
_symmetry.space_group_name_H-M   'P 1'
#
loop_
_entity.id
_entity.type
_entity.pdbx_description
1 polymer ?
#
loop_
_entity_poly.entity_id
_entity_poly.type
_entity_poly.pdbx_seq_one_letter_code
_entity_poly.pdbx_strand_id
1 'polypeptide(L)'
;MKKKYHNLLFRISYYMELFLAVLITAAILILSLHLIPDVVHMATNAQFDNFNKFLSTALSLVVGIEFVKMLCKHTPETLIEVLMFATARQMVVEHMSLFETIVGIVAIGVLFFIKKFLLTNFDTGKDQPDSSVTNHTNQNPE
;
A
#
# COMPACT_ATOMS: atom_id res chain seq x y z
N MET A 1 -31.21 7.66 20.29
CA MET A 1 -30.04 7.02 20.94
C MET A 1 -29.01 6.41 19.97
N LYS A 2 -29.20 6.38 18.64
CA LYS A 2 -28.18 5.86 17.69
C LYS A 2 -26.95 6.76 17.48
N LYS A 3 -27.06 8.09 17.68
CA LYS A 3 -25.95 9.04 17.47
C LYS A 3 -24.77 8.91 18.45
N LYS A 4 -24.98 8.41 19.67
CA LYS A 4 -23.90 8.27 20.67
C LYS A 4 -22.92 7.12 20.36
N TYR A 5 -23.38 6.05 19.71
CA TYR A 5 -22.53 4.90 19.39
C TYR A 5 -21.57 5.16 18.22
N HIS A 6 -22.01 5.90 17.20
CA HIS A 6 -21.13 6.25 16.07
C HIS A 6 -19.95 7.12 16.53
N ASN A 7 -20.18 8.14 17.36
CA ASN A 7 -19.07 8.94 17.91
C ASN A 7 -18.16 8.16 18.86
N LEU A 8 -18.68 7.15 19.56
CA LEU A 8 -17.87 6.29 20.41
C LEU A 8 -16.98 5.34 19.58
N LEU A 9 -17.54 4.73 18.54
CA LEU A 9 -16.81 3.87 17.62
C LEU A 9 -15.71 4.64 16.88
N PHE A 10 -16.00 5.84 16.38
CA PHE A 10 -14.98 6.68 15.76
C PHE A 10 -13.85 7.05 16.73
N ARG A 11 -14.20 7.38 17.98
CA ARG A 11 -13.20 7.74 18.98
C ARG A 11 -12.34 6.55 19.38
N ILE A 12 -12.92 5.36 19.52
CA ILE A 12 -12.18 4.12 19.79
C ILE A 12 -11.29 3.75 18.60
N SER A 13 -11.81 3.85 17.37
CA SER A 13 -11.06 3.58 16.15
C SER A 13 -9.82 4.47 16.06
N TYR A 14 -9.96 5.76 16.37
CA TYR A 14 -8.84 6.70 16.39
C TYR A 14 -7.75 6.33 17.41
N TYR A 15 -8.13 5.94 18.63
CA TYR A 15 -7.16 5.49 19.64
C TYR A 15 -6.47 4.18 19.23
N MET A 16 -7.20 3.25 18.62
CA MET A 16 -6.64 2.00 18.10
C MET A 16 -5.69 2.26 16.93
N GLU A 17 -6.02 3.20 16.05
CA GLU A 17 -5.18 3.61 14.93
C GLU A 17 -3.86 4.24 15.41
N LEU A 18 -3.93 5.15 16.39
CA LEU A 18 -2.74 5.75 16.99
C LEU A 18 -1.88 4.71 17.72
N PHE A 19 -2.51 3.80 18.47
CA PHE A 19 -1.81 2.74 19.18
C PHE A 19 -1.10 1.78 18.21
N LEU A 20 -1.79 1.35 17.14
CA LEU A 20 -1.21 0.52 16.09
C LEU A 20 -0.06 1.25 15.40
N ALA A 21 -0.23 2.52 15.03
CA ALA A 21 0.82 3.30 14.39
C ALA A 21 2.10 3.37 15.26
N VAL A 22 1.96 3.61 16.56
CA VAL A 22 3.10 3.66 17.51
C VAL A 22 3.76 2.29 17.67
N LEU A 23 2.97 1.24 17.90
CA LEU A 23 3.47 -0.13 18.07
C LEU A 23 4.27 -0.57 16.86
N ILE A 24 3.72 -0.33 15.68
CA ILE A 24 4.33 -0.73 14.44
C ILE A 24 5.57 0.11 14.12
N THR A 25 5.53 1.42 14.36
CA THR A 25 6.71 2.30 14.20
C THR A 25 7.85 1.85 15.10
N ALA A 26 7.55 1.48 16.35
CA ALA A 26 8.54 0.94 17.28
C ALA A 26 9.10 -0.41 16.80
N ALA A 27 8.25 -1.31 16.32
CA ALA A 27 8.68 -2.60 15.77
C ALA A 27 9.64 -2.42 14.58
N ILE A 28 9.31 -1.53 13.63
CA ILE A 28 10.15 -1.17 12.49
C ILE A 28 11.48 -0.58 12.95
N LEU A 29 11.47 0.34 13.92
CA LEU A 29 12.70 0.95 14.45
C LEU A 29 13.63 -0.10 15.06
N ILE A 30 13.09 -0.99 15.88
CA ILE A 30 13.86 -2.06 16.52
C ILE A 30 14.46 -3.00 15.46
N LEU A 31 13.65 -3.43 14.48
CA LEU A 31 14.11 -4.29 13.40
C LEU A 31 15.16 -3.61 12.51
N SER A 32 15.03 -2.31 12.25
CA SER A 32 16.00 -1.52 11.48
C SER A 32 17.35 -1.41 12.20
N LEU A 33 17.33 -1.22 13.53
CA LEU A 33 18.55 -1.20 14.34
C LEU A 33 19.22 -2.58 14.42
N HIS A 34 18.43 -3.65 14.45
CA HIS A 34 18.94 -5.03 14.45
C HIS A 34 19.69 -5.39 13.17
N LEU A 35 19.34 -4.74 12.05
CA LEU A 35 19.93 -5.02 10.74
C LEU A 35 21.35 -4.47 10.56
N ILE A 36 21.70 -3.40 11.28
CA ILE A 36 22.99 -2.71 11.14
C ILE A 36 24.19 -3.61 11.47
N PRO A 37 24.25 -4.31 12.62
CA PRO A 37 25.37 -5.20 12.93
C PRO A 37 25.50 -6.37 11.95
N ASP A 38 24.39 -6.91 11.46
CA ASP A 38 24.38 -7.99 10.45
C ASP A 38 25.03 -7.54 9.14
N VAL A 39 24.75 -6.31 8.68
CA VAL A 39 25.38 -5.71 7.50
C VAL A 39 26.89 -5.54 7.69
N VAL A 40 27.29 -5.00 8.83
CA VAL A 40 28.71 -4.74 9.13
C VAL A 40 29.50 -6.04 9.19
N HIS A 41 28.93 -7.09 9.78
CA HIS A 41 29.53 -8.43 9.84
C HIS A 41 29.61 -9.10 8.46
N MET A 42 28.62 -8.85 7.60
CA MET A 42 28.63 -9.32 6.21
C MET A 42 29.73 -8.66 5.37
N ALA A 43 29.83 -7.33 5.48
CA ALA A 43 30.80 -6.52 4.73
C ALA A 43 32.25 -6.87 5.09
N THR A 44 32.50 -7.32 6.32
CA THR A 44 33.84 -7.73 6.78
C THR A 44 34.23 -9.16 6.37
N ASN A 45 33.27 -10.06 6.14
CA ASN A 45 33.54 -11.48 5.88
C ASN A 45 33.32 -11.93 4.41
N ALA A 46 32.97 -11.02 3.50
CA ALA A 46 32.89 -11.24 2.04
C ALA A 46 32.21 -12.56 1.61
N GLN A 47 31.13 -12.96 2.30
CA GLN A 47 30.41 -14.19 2.02
C GLN A 47 29.17 -13.87 1.18
N PHE A 48 29.17 -14.25 -0.11
CA PHE A 48 28.08 -13.96 -1.06
C PHE A 48 26.72 -14.54 -0.64
N ASP A 49 26.69 -15.68 0.07
CA ASP A 49 25.45 -16.27 0.60
C ASP A 49 24.75 -15.36 1.63
N ASN A 50 25.54 -14.56 2.34
CA ASN A 50 25.00 -13.68 3.35
C ASN A 50 24.28 -12.50 2.67
N PHE A 51 24.77 -12.02 1.52
CA PHE A 51 24.18 -10.87 0.81
C PHE A 51 22.71 -11.07 0.42
N ASN A 52 22.33 -12.26 -0.06
CA ASN A 52 20.92 -12.56 -0.38
C ASN A 52 20.03 -12.55 0.86
N LYS A 53 20.52 -13.04 2.01
CA LYS A 53 19.80 -12.96 3.29
C LYS A 53 19.65 -11.51 3.75
N PHE A 54 20.69 -10.70 3.61
CA PHE A 54 20.60 -9.27 3.93
C PHE A 54 19.57 -8.56 3.05
N LEU A 55 19.63 -8.75 1.72
CA LEU A 55 18.67 -8.17 0.80
C LEU A 55 17.24 -8.61 1.12
N SER A 56 17.04 -9.89 1.45
CA SER A 56 15.74 -10.41 1.88
C SER A 56 15.19 -9.68 3.10
N THR A 57 16.00 -9.55 4.15
CA THR A 57 15.58 -8.90 5.38
C THR A 57 15.36 -7.40 5.17
N ALA A 58 16.25 -6.71 4.46
CA ALA A 58 16.13 -5.29 4.16
C ALA A 58 14.87 -4.98 3.32
N LEU A 59 14.66 -5.72 2.23
CA LEU A 59 13.47 -5.57 1.40
C LEU A 59 12.22 -5.90 2.19
N SER A 60 12.24 -6.91 3.06
CA SER A 60 11.12 -7.24 3.95
C SER A 60 10.75 -6.14 4.93
N LEU A 61 11.74 -5.42 5.44
CA LEU A 61 11.50 -4.23 6.25
C LEU A 61 10.85 -3.10 5.46
N VAL A 62 11.34 -2.80 4.26
CA VAL A 62 10.78 -1.74 3.40
C VAL A 62 9.29 -1.98 3.14
N VAL A 63 8.90 -3.22 2.89
CA VAL A 63 7.48 -3.55 2.67
C VAL A 63 6.66 -3.56 3.93
N GLY A 64 7.25 -3.95 5.07
CA GLY A 64 6.62 -3.72 6.37
C GLY A 64 6.29 -2.24 6.57
N ILE A 65 7.23 -1.34 6.28
CA ILE A 65 7.01 0.11 6.41
C ILE A 65 5.90 0.62 5.49
N GLU A 66 5.91 0.21 4.23
CA GLU A 66 4.91 0.59 3.22
C GLU A 66 3.51 0.08 3.58
N PHE A 67 3.40 -1.19 3.99
CA PHE A 67 2.14 -1.81 4.41
C PHE A 67 1.49 -1.05 5.55
N VAL A 68 2.29 -0.54 6.48
CA VAL A 68 1.83 0.15 7.67
C VAL A 68 1.31 1.53 7.34
N LYS A 69 2.04 2.25 6.49
CA LYS A 69 1.59 3.53 5.94
C LYS A 69 0.27 3.38 5.17
N MET A 70 0.08 2.23 4.54
CA MET A 70 -1.07 1.84 3.75
C MET A 70 -2.27 1.43 4.63
N LEU A 71 -2.05 0.79 5.79
CA LEU A 71 -3.08 0.59 6.82
C LEU A 71 -3.65 1.92 7.34
N CYS A 72 -2.79 2.93 7.55
CA CYS A 72 -3.23 4.24 8.02
C CYS A 72 -3.97 5.06 6.95
N LYS A 73 -3.73 4.82 5.65
CA LYS A 73 -4.35 5.60 4.56
C LYS A 73 -5.64 5.01 4.00
N HIS A 74 -5.96 3.76 4.31
CA HIS A 74 -7.23 3.07 4.06
C HIS A 74 -7.88 3.26 2.66
N THR A 75 -7.09 3.50 1.60
CA THR A 75 -7.60 3.52 0.22
C THR A 75 -7.20 2.24 -0.53
N PRO A 76 -8.14 1.57 -1.22
CA PRO A 76 -7.86 0.34 -1.96
C PRO A 76 -6.81 0.52 -3.05
N GLU A 77 -6.66 1.74 -3.55
CA GLU A 77 -5.61 2.12 -4.50
C GLU A 77 -4.20 2.00 -3.90
N THR A 78 -3.97 2.57 -2.71
CA THR A 78 -2.69 2.43 -1.99
C THR A 78 -2.42 0.96 -1.66
N LEU A 79 -3.48 0.18 -1.41
CA LEU A 79 -3.31 -1.23 -1.08
C LEU A 79 -2.67 -2.03 -2.24
N ILE A 80 -3.18 -1.82 -3.46
CA ILE A 80 -2.74 -2.55 -4.65
C ILE A 80 -1.30 -2.18 -5.03
N GLU A 81 -0.91 -0.91 -4.87
CA GLU A 81 0.46 -0.44 -5.14
C GLU A 81 1.50 -1.11 -4.24
N VAL A 82 1.22 -1.17 -2.93
CA VAL A 82 2.12 -1.81 -1.97
C VAL A 82 2.18 -3.32 -2.19
N LEU A 83 1.07 -3.98 -2.53
CA LEU A 83 1.05 -5.41 -2.86
C LEU A 83 1.91 -5.72 -4.09
N MET A 84 1.88 -4.85 -5.10
CA MET A 84 2.68 -4.98 -6.31
C MET A 84 4.18 -4.87 -6.01
N PHE A 85 4.58 -3.85 -5.25
CA PHE A 85 5.96 -3.68 -4.81
C PHE A 85 6.42 -4.84 -3.92
N ALA A 86 5.53 -5.35 -3.07
CA ALA A 86 5.80 -6.49 -2.22
C ALA A 86 6.12 -7.75 -3.01
N THR A 87 5.28 -8.07 -3.99
CA THR A 87 5.42 -9.27 -4.82
C THR A 87 6.66 -9.17 -5.72
N ALA A 88 6.93 -8.00 -6.30
CA ALA A 88 8.06 -7.78 -7.20
C ALA A 88 9.42 -8.00 -6.51
N ARG A 89 9.62 -7.44 -5.31
CA ARG A 89 10.91 -7.60 -4.61
C ARG A 89 11.13 -9.04 -4.12
N GLN A 90 10.07 -9.75 -3.72
CA GLN A 90 10.18 -11.10 -3.20
C GLN A 90 10.68 -12.04 -4.30
N MET A 91 10.21 -11.86 -5.52
CA MET A 91 10.69 -12.57 -6.71
C MET A 91 12.17 -12.30 -7.04
N VAL A 92 12.70 -11.13 -6.71
CA VAL A 92 14.12 -10.79 -6.94
C VAL A 92 15.04 -11.48 -5.93
N VAL A 93 14.54 -11.70 -4.71
CA VAL A 93 15.31 -12.24 -3.59
C VAL A 93 15.26 -13.77 -3.53
N GLU A 94 14.09 -14.37 -3.79
CA GLU A 94 13.95 -15.82 -3.80
C GLU A 94 14.47 -16.37 -5.12
N HIS A 95 15.35 -17.37 -5.05
CA HIS A 95 15.74 -18.18 -6.21
C HIS A 95 14.58 -19.10 -6.60
N MET A 96 13.49 -18.50 -7.07
CA MET A 96 12.32 -19.20 -7.56
C MET A 96 12.64 -19.89 -8.87
N SER A 97 12.01 -21.05 -9.06
CA SER A 97 12.06 -21.74 -10.34
C SER A 97 11.45 -20.85 -11.43
N LEU A 98 11.91 -20.99 -12.67
CA LEU A 98 11.40 -20.21 -13.81
C LEU A 98 9.86 -20.18 -13.91
N PHE A 99 9.20 -21.28 -13.51
CA PHE A 99 7.74 -21.38 -13.52
C PHE A 99 7.08 -20.48 -12.48
N GLU A 100 7.58 -20.47 -11.24
CA GLU A 100 7.07 -19.60 -10.17
C GLU A 100 7.26 -18.12 -10.49
N THR A 101 8.41 -17.78 -11.08
CA THR A 101 8.70 -16.42 -11.56
C THR A 101 7.67 -15.98 -12.61
N ILE A 102 7.36 -16.83 -13.59
CA ILE A 102 6.35 -16.53 -14.62
C ILE A 102 4.95 -16.35 -14.00
N VAL A 103 4.56 -17.23 -13.07
CA VAL A 103 3.27 -17.11 -12.37
C VAL A 103 3.19 -15.80 -11.57
N GLY A 104 4.27 -15.40 -10.89
CA GLY A 104 4.31 -14.14 -10.17
C GLY A 104 4.24 -12.91 -11.08
N ILE A 105 4.86 -12.97 -12.27
CA ILE A 105 4.78 -11.87 -13.26
C ILE A 105 3.33 -11.75 -13.76
N VAL A 106 2.68 -12.88 -14.05
CA VAL A 106 1.26 -12.91 -14.43
C VAL A 106 0.39 -12.35 -13.30
N ALA A 107 0.65 -12.71 -12.04
CA ALA A 107 -0.07 -12.19 -10.88
C ALA A 107 0.07 -10.66 -10.75
N ILE A 108 1.28 -10.12 -10.92
CA ILE A 108 1.52 -8.66 -10.95
C ILE A 108 0.75 -8.01 -12.12
N GLY A 109 0.72 -8.65 -13.28
CA GLY A 109 -0.06 -8.19 -14.44
C GLY A 109 -1.56 -8.12 -14.17
N VAL A 110 -2.12 -9.13 -13.47
CA VAL A 110 -3.52 -9.14 -13.04
C VAL A 110 -3.79 -8.04 -12.01
N LEU A 111 -2.91 -7.85 -11.02
CA LEU A 111 -3.00 -6.74 -10.05
C LEU A 111 -3.02 -5.37 -10.75
N PHE A 112 -2.18 -5.19 -11.77
CA PHE A 112 -2.15 -3.97 -12.58
C PHE A 112 -3.44 -3.78 -13.39
N PHE A 113 -3.99 -4.88 -13.94
CA PHE A 113 -5.26 -4.86 -14.65
C PHE A 113 -6.43 -4.49 -13.73
N ILE A 114 -6.48 -5.07 -12.53
CA ILE A 114 -7.47 -4.74 -11.50
C ILE A 114 -7.35 -3.27 -11.09
N LYS A 115 -6.12 -2.76 -10.90
CA LYS A 115 -5.89 -1.33 -10.63
C LYS A 115 -6.54 -0.47 -11.71
N LYS A 116 -6.24 -0.76 -12.99
CA LYS A 116 -6.77 -0.01 -14.12
C LYS A 116 -8.30 -0.10 -14.21
N PHE A 117 -8.87 -1.29 -14.03
CA PHE A 117 -10.31 -1.48 -14.17
C PHE A 117 -11.10 -0.92 -12.98
N LEU A 118 -10.66 -1.15 -11.75
CA LEU A 118 -11.41 -0.76 -10.55
C LEU A 118 -11.33 0.75 -10.28
N LEU A 119 -10.17 1.39 -10.50
CA LEU A 119 -10.02 2.85 -10.31
C LEU A 119 -10.71 3.66 -11.41
N THR A 120 -10.62 3.25 -12.67
CA THR A 120 -11.28 3.96 -13.78
C THR A 120 -12.79 4.01 -13.59
N ASN A 121 -13.42 2.95 -13.05
CA ASN A 121 -14.85 2.96 -12.75
C ASN A 121 -15.24 3.83 -11.52
N PHE A 122 -14.31 4.07 -10.58
CA PHE A 122 -14.57 4.86 -9.37
C PHE A 122 -14.49 6.39 -9.61
N ASP A 123 -13.77 6.81 -10.65
CA ASP A 123 -13.65 8.22 -11.03
C ASP A 123 -14.74 8.69 -12.01
N THR A 124 -15.23 7.82 -12.90
CA THR A 124 -16.29 8.17 -13.87
C THR A 124 -17.67 8.35 -13.23
N GLY A 125 -17.84 8.00 -11.95
CA GLY A 125 -19.09 8.22 -11.20
C GLY A 125 -19.29 9.64 -10.64
N LYS A 126 -18.33 10.56 -10.84
CA LYS A 126 -18.41 11.95 -10.31
C LYS A 126 -18.77 13.01 -11.34
N ASP A 127 -18.90 12.66 -12.62
CA ASP A 127 -19.42 13.56 -13.65
C ASP A 127 -20.91 13.26 -13.89
N GLN A 128 -21.75 13.65 -12.94
CA GLN A 128 -23.15 13.91 -13.24
C GLN A 128 -23.24 15.37 -13.76
N PRO A 129 -23.51 15.60 -15.06
CA PRO A 129 -23.77 16.94 -15.55
C PRO A 129 -25.10 17.39 -14.96
N ASP A 130 -25.04 18.34 -14.03
CA ASP A 130 -26.21 19.03 -13.50
C ASP A 130 -26.88 19.80 -14.65
N SER A 131 -27.82 19.13 -15.30
CA SER A 131 -28.54 19.58 -16.48
C SER A 131 -30.03 19.65 -16.15
N SER A 132 -30.38 20.48 -15.17
CA SER A 132 -31.76 20.90 -14.98
C SER A 132 -31.90 22.13 -14.08
N VAL A 133 -31.60 23.32 -14.61
CA VAL A 133 -32.41 24.52 -14.31
C VAL A 133 -32.52 25.39 -15.57
N THR A 134 -33.64 25.18 -16.26
CA THR A 134 -34.26 26.08 -17.24
C THR A 134 -34.70 27.40 -16.57
N ASN A 135 -34.69 28.50 -17.34
CA ASN A 135 -35.40 29.80 -17.19
C ASN A 135 -34.45 31.00 -17.05
N HIS A 136 -34.48 32.06 -17.86
CA HIS A 136 -35.42 32.52 -18.89
C HIS A 136 -34.67 33.06 -20.10
N THR A 137 -35.21 32.73 -21.26
CA THR A 137 -35.08 33.42 -22.54
C THR A 137 -35.12 34.94 -22.34
N ASN A 138 -33.96 35.55 -22.46
CA ASN A 138 -33.80 36.95 -22.80
C ASN A 138 -34.21 37.08 -24.27
N GLN A 139 -35.48 37.36 -24.50
CA GLN A 139 -36.01 37.68 -25.81
C GLN A 139 -36.45 39.15 -25.80
N ASN A 140 -35.48 40.02 -26.05
CA ASN A 140 -35.69 41.30 -26.73
C ASN A 140 -35.01 41.13 -28.10
N PRO A 141 -35.69 41.42 -29.23
CA PRO A 141 -35.81 42.82 -29.66
C PRO A 141 -37.16 43.16 -30.33
N GLU A 142 -37.68 44.36 -30.08
CA GLU A 142 -38.07 45.42 -31.07
C GLU A 142 -38.60 46.64 -30.31
#